data_AF-A0A7R8NNF8-F1
#
_entry.id   AF-A0A7R8NNF8-F1
#
_cell.length_a   1.000
_cell.length_b   1.000
_cell.length_c   1.000
_cell.angle_alpha   90.00
_cell.angle_beta   90.00
_cell.angle_gamma   90.00
#
_symmetry.space_group_name_H-M   'P 1'
#
loop_
_entity.id
_entity.type
_entity.pdbx_description
1 polymer ?
#
loop_
_entity_poly.entity_id
_entity_poly.type
_entity_poly.pdbx_seq_one_letter_code
_entity_poly.pdbx_strand_id
1 'polypeptide(L)'
;MPDTQPGRTETGGRWPTPDAAYALAPGIVHEIDWTMRTAVHTPFGVPLGREFWLRKAALLDRFALRDEAAGFSGETVHAATEAARCLLGIDHAAGLGPGGYANGPYPPDHPDSTHNPRGYIRQEYALWVSNQ
;
A
#
# COMPACT_ATOMS: atom_id res chain seq x y z
N MET A 1 11.48 18.46 35.20
CA MET A 1 11.41 18.53 33.73
C MET A 1 11.24 17.12 33.24
N PRO A 2 10.06 16.68 32.76
CA PRO A 2 9.95 15.37 32.13
C PRO A 2 10.40 15.50 30.68
N ASP A 3 11.40 14.72 30.30
CA ASP A 3 11.84 14.59 28.92
C ASP A 3 10.70 14.03 28.06
N THR A 4 10.33 14.78 27.03
CA THR A 4 9.38 14.38 26.00
C THR A 4 10.00 13.25 25.18
N GLN A 5 9.65 12.01 25.53
CA GLN A 5 10.01 10.84 24.74
C GLN A 5 9.32 10.96 23.35
N PRO A 6 10.05 11.00 22.22
CA PRO A 6 9.42 10.96 20.90
C PRO A 6 8.71 9.61 20.72
N GLY A 7 7.52 9.66 20.14
CA GLY A 7 6.58 8.54 20.03
C GLY A 7 7.25 7.24 19.61
N ARG A 8 7.08 6.20 20.43
CA ARG A 8 7.53 4.84 20.13
C ARG A 8 6.96 4.40 18.78
N THR A 9 7.86 4.04 17.87
CA THR A 9 7.54 3.28 16.67
C THR A 9 7.02 1.89 17.09
N GLU A 10 5.71 1.73 17.18
CA GLU A 10 5.08 0.41 17.34
C GLU A 10 5.01 -0.31 15.98
N THR A 11 6.20 -0.58 15.44
CA THR A 11 6.66 -1.61 14.48
C THR A 11 7.97 -1.07 13.91
N GLY A 12 9.10 -1.52 14.47
CA GLY A 12 10.42 -0.89 14.36
C GLY A 12 10.79 -0.34 12.98
N GLY A 13 10.76 0.99 12.83
CA GLY A 13 11.50 1.85 11.88
C GLY A 13 11.55 1.51 10.38
N ARG A 14 10.95 0.42 9.93
CA ARG A 14 11.21 -0.17 8.62
C ARG A 14 10.30 0.38 7.54
N TRP A 15 9.04 0.62 7.86
CA TRP A 15 8.02 1.10 6.92
C TRP A 15 7.45 2.43 7.39
N PRO A 16 6.97 3.30 6.49
CA PRO A 16 6.18 4.46 6.90
C PRO A 16 4.99 4.02 7.75
N THR A 17 4.67 4.78 8.79
CA THR A 17 3.44 4.55 9.56
C THR A 17 2.22 4.74 8.63
N PRO A 18 1.07 4.09 8.90
CA PRO A 18 -0.12 4.29 8.09
C PRO A 18 -0.52 5.76 7.96
N ASP A 19 -0.44 6.50 9.06
CA ASP A 19 -0.75 7.93 9.10
C ASP A 19 0.19 8.73 8.19
N ALA A 20 1.49 8.43 8.20
CA ALA A 20 2.46 9.10 7.34
C ALA A 20 2.26 8.71 5.86
N ALA A 21 2.01 7.43 5.57
CA ALA A 21 1.84 6.92 4.21
C ALA A 21 0.60 7.49 3.52
N TYR A 22 -0.49 7.67 4.27
CA TYR A 22 -1.78 8.10 3.73
C TYR A 22 -2.15 9.55 4.07
N ALA A 23 -1.22 10.35 4.60
CA ALA A 23 -1.47 11.75 4.95
C ALA A 23 -2.00 12.58 3.78
N LEU A 24 -1.50 12.31 2.57
CA LEU A 24 -1.90 13.00 1.34
C LEU A 24 -2.93 12.22 0.52
N ALA A 25 -3.42 11.10 1.04
CA ALA A 25 -4.37 10.27 0.30
C ALA A 25 -5.73 10.97 0.17
N PRO A 26 -6.36 10.94 -1.02
CA PRO A 26 -7.74 11.35 -1.17
C PRO A 26 -8.69 10.67 -0.18
N GLY A 27 -9.85 11.30 0.03
CA GLY A 27 -10.90 10.73 0.87
C GLY A 27 -11.35 9.35 0.37
N ILE A 28 -11.75 8.47 1.29
CA ILE A 28 -12.12 7.08 0.98
C ILE A 28 -13.20 6.98 -0.10
N VAL A 29 -14.24 7.83 -0.04
CA VAL A 29 -15.31 7.85 -1.04
C VAL A 29 -14.79 8.18 -2.44
N HIS A 30 -13.83 9.11 -2.53
CA HIS A 30 -13.21 9.47 -3.81
C HIS A 30 -12.38 8.31 -4.37
N GLU A 31 -11.63 7.59 -3.52
CA GLU A 31 -10.87 6.42 -3.95
C GLU A 31 -11.75 5.24 -4.37
N ILE A 32 -12.86 5.00 -3.68
CA ILE A 32 -13.85 3.99 -4.09
C ILE A 32 -14.37 4.31 -5.48
N ASP A 33 -14.82 5.54 -5.68
CA ASP A 33 -15.37 5.98 -6.95
C ASP A 33 -14.32 5.90 -8.09
N TRP A 34 -13.10 6.37 -7.85
CA TRP A 34 -12.02 6.30 -8.84
C TRP A 34 -11.66 4.85 -9.21
N THR A 35 -11.54 3.96 -8.22
CA THR A 35 -11.21 2.55 -8.45
C THR A 35 -12.34 1.83 -9.19
N MET A 36 -13.60 2.08 -8.83
CA MET A 36 -14.75 1.51 -9.55
C MET A 36 -14.83 2.00 -10.99
N ARG A 37 -14.72 3.31 -11.23
CA ARG A 37 -14.77 3.87 -12.59
C ARG A 37 -13.64 3.31 -13.46
N THR A 38 -12.42 3.25 -12.94
CA THR A 38 -11.28 2.69 -13.67
C THR A 38 -11.51 1.22 -14.03
N ALA A 39 -12.04 0.41 -13.13
CA ALA A 39 -12.35 -0.99 -13.39
C ALA A 39 -13.49 -1.16 -14.43
N VAL A 40 -14.55 -0.34 -14.33
CA VAL A 40 -15.71 -0.41 -15.24
C VAL A 40 -15.35 0.05 -16.66
N HIS A 41 -14.50 1.06 -16.79
CA HIS A 41 -14.09 1.59 -18.10
C HIS A 41 -12.98 0.79 -18.77
N THR A 42 -12.33 -0.13 -18.05
CA THR A 42 -11.31 -1.01 -18.61
C THR A 42 -11.98 -2.22 -19.26
N PRO A 43 -11.78 -2.48 -20.57
CA PRO A 43 -12.35 -3.65 -21.23
C PRO A 43 -11.90 -4.95 -20.55
N PHE A 44 -12.80 -5.94 -20.53
CA PHE A 44 -12.48 -7.24 -19.98
C PHE A 44 -11.27 -7.86 -20.68
N GLY A 45 -10.35 -8.44 -19.91
CA GLY A 45 -9.10 -9.02 -20.42
C GLY A 45 -7.96 -8.04 -20.64
N VAL A 46 -8.20 -6.72 -20.48
CA VAL A 46 -7.12 -5.72 -20.47
C VAL A 46 -6.55 -5.61 -19.05
N PRO A 47 -5.23 -5.81 -18.85
CA PRO A 47 -4.60 -5.64 -17.55
C PRO A 47 -4.75 -4.20 -17.03
N LEU A 48 -5.19 -4.06 -15.78
CA LEU A 48 -5.20 -2.78 -15.08
C LEU A 48 -3.77 -2.38 -14.72
N GLY A 49 -3.45 -1.10 -14.93
CA GLY A 49 -2.09 -0.57 -14.75
C GLY A 49 -1.63 -0.53 -13.28
N ARG A 50 -0.33 -0.28 -13.07
CA ARG A 50 0.30 -0.23 -11.74
C ARG A 50 -0.38 0.77 -10.79
N GLU A 51 -0.70 1.97 -11.27
CA GLU A 51 -1.38 3.00 -10.44
C GLU A 51 -2.72 2.48 -9.90
N PHE A 52 -3.51 1.81 -10.72
CA PHE A 52 -4.76 1.21 -10.29
C PHE A 52 -4.55 0.25 -9.13
N TRP A 53 -3.58 -0.67 -9.26
CA TRP A 53 -3.29 -1.65 -8.22
C TRP A 53 -2.73 -1.02 -6.96
N LEU A 54 -1.87 0.00 -7.09
CA LEU A 54 -1.34 0.75 -5.96
C LEU A 54 -2.45 1.46 -5.18
N ARG A 55 -3.33 2.19 -5.88
CA ARG A 55 -4.45 2.91 -5.24
C ARG A 55 -5.48 1.95 -4.65
N LYS A 56 -5.79 0.85 -5.34
CA LYS A 56 -6.69 -0.20 -4.82
C LYS A 56 -6.12 -0.87 -3.56
N ALA A 57 -4.84 -1.23 -3.57
CA ALA A 57 -4.19 -1.84 -2.41
C ALA A 57 -4.12 -0.86 -1.22
N ALA A 58 -3.81 0.41 -1.46
CA ALA A 58 -3.83 1.45 -0.44
C ALA A 58 -5.24 1.67 0.15
N LEU A 59 -6.28 1.67 -0.68
CA LEU A 59 -7.67 1.75 -0.22
C LEU A 59 -8.04 0.58 0.69
N LEU A 60 -7.69 -0.65 0.30
CA LEU A 60 -7.95 -1.85 1.10
C LEU A 60 -7.13 -1.87 2.41
N ASP A 61 -5.88 -1.42 2.40
CA ASP A 61 -5.10 -1.28 3.64
C ASP A 61 -5.74 -0.28 4.60
N ARG A 62 -6.26 0.84 4.09
CA ARG A 62 -6.99 1.83 4.90
C ARG A 62 -8.29 1.28 5.48
N PHE A 63 -9.00 0.40 4.77
CA PHE A 63 -10.14 -0.32 5.34
C PHE A 63 -9.69 -1.31 6.42
N ALA A 64 -8.64 -2.09 6.14
CA ALA A 64 -8.12 -3.07 7.10
C ALA A 64 -7.71 -2.40 8.41
N LEU A 65 -7.04 -1.24 8.35
CA LEU A 65 -6.64 -0.46 9.52
C LEU A 65 -7.84 0.04 10.34
N ARG A 66 -8.94 0.43 9.68
CA ARG A 66 -10.16 0.88 10.37
C ARG A 66 -10.86 -0.29 11.06
N ASP A 67 -10.96 -1.42 10.39
CA ASP A 67 -11.54 -2.63 10.94
C ASP A 67 -10.71 -3.13 12.13
N GLU A 68 -9.38 -3.17 11.98
CA GLU A 68 -8.43 -3.52 13.05
C GLU A 68 -8.60 -2.60 14.26
N ALA A 69 -8.71 -1.28 14.05
CA ALA A 69 -8.95 -0.31 15.12
C ALA A 69 -10.33 -0.48 15.79
N ALA A 70 -11.32 -1.01 15.08
CA ALA A 70 -12.64 -1.33 15.60
C ALA A 70 -12.72 -2.76 16.20
N GLY A 71 -11.61 -3.51 16.20
CA GLY A 71 -11.54 -4.89 16.73
C GLY A 71 -12.02 -5.97 15.76
N PHE A 72 -12.29 -5.64 14.51
CA PHE A 72 -12.61 -6.58 13.44
C PHE A 72 -11.33 -6.94 12.68
N SER A 73 -10.95 -8.22 12.64
CA SER A 73 -9.79 -8.64 11.85
C SER A 73 -10.10 -9.96 11.15
N GLY A 74 -9.99 -9.96 9.82
CA GLY A 74 -10.30 -11.15 9.03
C GLY A 74 -10.34 -10.83 7.55
N GLU A 75 -11.53 -10.57 7.03
CA GLU A 75 -11.77 -10.45 5.59
C GLU A 75 -11.04 -9.25 4.96
N THR A 76 -11.14 -8.07 5.57
CA THR A 76 -10.52 -6.84 5.05
C THR A 76 -9.00 -6.88 5.12
N VAL A 77 -8.44 -7.46 6.20
CA VAL A 77 -6.99 -7.68 6.35
C VAL A 77 -6.47 -8.63 5.29
N HIS A 78 -7.22 -9.71 5.03
CA HIS A 78 -6.90 -10.66 3.97
C HIS A 78 -6.95 -9.99 2.59
N ALA A 79 -8.02 -9.26 2.27
CA ALA A 79 -8.17 -8.53 1.02
C ALA A 79 -7.05 -7.50 0.79
N ALA A 80 -6.67 -6.75 1.83
CA ALA A 80 -5.55 -5.82 1.77
C ALA A 80 -4.22 -6.53 1.49
N THR A 81 -4.00 -7.68 2.13
CA THR A 81 -2.78 -8.49 1.94
C THR A 81 -2.71 -9.07 0.53
N GLU A 82 -3.81 -9.59 -0.02
CA GLU A 82 -3.85 -10.11 -1.39
C GLU A 82 -3.67 -9.00 -2.43
N ALA A 83 -4.32 -7.85 -2.25
CA ALA A 83 -4.11 -6.71 -3.14
C ALA A 83 -2.65 -6.22 -3.12
N ALA A 84 -2.02 -6.25 -1.93
CA ALA A 84 -0.61 -5.93 -1.79
C ALA A 84 0.29 -6.93 -2.52
N ARG A 85 -0.01 -8.22 -2.45
CA ARG A 85 0.69 -9.28 -3.19
C ARG A 85 0.51 -9.12 -4.71
N CYS A 86 -0.66 -8.70 -5.18
CA CYS A 86 -0.88 -8.40 -6.59
C CYS A 86 0.05 -7.28 -7.08
N LEU A 87 0.15 -6.16 -6.34
CA LEU A 87 1.07 -5.09 -6.73
C LEU A 87 2.53 -5.57 -6.71
N LEU A 88 2.94 -6.29 -5.66
CA LEU A 88 4.28 -6.88 -5.58
C LEU A 88 4.60 -7.74 -6.79
N GLY A 89 3.66 -8.60 -7.21
CA GLY A 89 3.82 -9.44 -8.40
C GLY A 89 3.93 -8.63 -9.69
N ILE A 90 3.15 -7.55 -9.83
CA ILE A 90 3.22 -6.62 -10.96
C ILE A 90 4.58 -5.93 -11.01
N ASP A 91 5.05 -5.42 -9.87
CA ASP A 91 6.31 -4.68 -9.76
C ASP A 91 7.51 -5.59 -9.97
N HIS A 92 7.44 -6.82 -9.44
CA HIS A 92 8.42 -7.86 -9.73
C HIS A 92 8.47 -8.20 -11.23
N ALA A 93 7.30 -8.42 -11.87
CA ALA A 93 7.22 -8.73 -13.30
C ALA A 93 7.68 -7.56 -14.19
N ALA A 94 7.51 -6.33 -13.74
CA ALA A 94 8.01 -5.12 -14.40
C ALA A 94 9.53 -4.92 -14.24
N GLY A 95 10.22 -5.83 -13.53
CA GLY A 95 11.66 -5.76 -13.32
C GLY A 95 12.07 -4.71 -12.30
N LEU A 96 11.19 -4.30 -11.37
CA LEU A 96 11.55 -3.41 -10.26
C LEU A 96 12.26 -4.15 -9.11
N GLY A 97 12.53 -5.46 -9.26
CA GLY A 97 13.28 -6.31 -8.33
C GLY A 97 14.80 -6.18 -8.44
N PRO A 98 15.61 -7.22 -8.15
CA PRO A 98 17.06 -7.09 -8.06
C PRO A 98 17.64 -6.85 -9.47
N GLY A 99 18.19 -5.64 -9.68
CA GLY A 99 18.61 -5.13 -10.99
C GLY A 99 17.67 -4.06 -11.59
N GLY A 100 16.56 -3.76 -10.92
CA GLY A 100 15.58 -2.72 -11.26
C GLY A 100 15.70 -1.43 -10.45
N TYR A 101 14.99 -0.39 -10.91
CA TYR A 101 14.88 0.89 -10.20
C TYR A 101 13.65 0.91 -9.28
N ALA A 102 13.72 0.26 -8.12
CA ALA A 102 12.77 0.57 -7.05
C ALA A 102 13.18 1.91 -6.40
N ASN A 103 12.25 2.86 -6.32
CA ASN A 103 12.52 4.17 -5.71
C ASN A 103 12.57 4.10 -4.17
N GLY A 104 12.23 2.95 -3.58
CA GLY A 104 12.18 2.73 -2.14
C GLY A 104 13.25 1.74 -1.64
N PRO A 105 13.53 1.76 -0.32
CA PRO A 105 14.55 0.89 0.29
C PRO A 105 14.21 -0.60 0.23
N TYR A 106 12.93 -0.97 0.08
CA TYR A 106 12.49 -2.36 -0.02
C TYR A 106 11.90 -2.64 -1.41
N PRO A 107 12.69 -3.22 -2.34
CA PRO A 107 12.18 -3.65 -3.65
C PRO A 107 11.15 -4.80 -3.52
N PRO A 108 10.39 -5.12 -4.57
CA PRO A 108 9.30 -6.11 -4.51
C PRO A 108 9.78 -7.54 -4.19
N ASP A 109 11.02 -7.89 -4.51
CA ASP A 109 11.64 -9.19 -4.19
C ASP A 109 12.26 -9.22 -2.79
N HIS A 110 12.35 -8.08 -2.10
CA HIS A 110 12.96 -8.01 -0.79
C HIS A 110 12.23 -8.94 0.20
N PRO A 111 12.93 -9.73 1.03
CA PRO A 111 12.31 -10.59 2.02
C PRO A 111 11.30 -9.85 2.90
N ASP A 112 11.59 -8.62 3.31
CA ASP A 112 10.65 -7.84 4.11
C ASP A 112 9.37 -7.45 3.36
N SER A 113 9.45 -7.18 2.06
CA SER A 113 8.28 -6.88 1.21
C SER A 113 7.38 -8.11 1.07
N THR A 114 7.98 -9.29 0.92
CA THR A 114 7.23 -10.56 0.80
C THR A 114 6.61 -11.00 2.14
N HIS A 115 7.30 -10.77 3.27
CA HIS A 115 6.78 -11.06 4.61
C HIS A 115 5.76 -10.03 5.09
N ASN A 116 5.88 -8.76 4.67
CA ASN A 116 4.93 -7.70 4.98
C ASN A 116 4.48 -6.93 3.72
N PRO A 117 3.59 -7.51 2.90
CA PRO A 117 3.09 -6.87 1.69
C PRO A 117 2.40 -5.52 1.95
N ARG A 118 1.69 -5.39 3.08
CA ARG A 118 1.01 -4.13 3.45
C ARG A 118 2.03 -3.01 3.76
N GLY A 119 3.16 -3.35 4.37
CA GLY A 119 4.29 -2.43 4.56
C GLY A 119 4.84 -1.91 3.23
N TYR A 120 5.02 -2.80 2.25
CA TYR A 120 5.43 -2.43 0.90
C TYR A 120 4.47 -1.44 0.24
N ILE A 121 3.15 -1.65 0.36
CA ILE A 121 2.14 -0.71 -0.16
C ILE A 121 2.29 0.69 0.45
N ARG A 122 2.54 0.78 1.76
CA ARG A 122 2.71 2.07 2.44
C ARG A 122 3.95 2.81 1.93
N GLN A 123 5.05 2.11 1.68
CA GLN A 123 6.24 2.68 1.04
C GLN A 123 5.91 3.20 -0.37
N GLU A 124 5.39 2.33 -1.23
CA GLU A 124 5.17 2.67 -2.64
C GLU A 124 4.14 3.78 -2.81
N TYR A 125 3.11 3.81 -1.97
CA TYR A 125 2.12 4.88 -1.98
C TYR A 125 2.71 6.21 -1.54
N ALA A 126 3.51 6.22 -0.47
CA ALA A 126 4.20 7.42 0.01
C ALA A 126 5.16 7.99 -1.04
N LEU A 127 5.89 7.12 -1.75
CA LEU A 127 6.78 7.53 -2.85
C LEU A 127 5.99 8.04 -4.06
N TRP A 128 4.89 7.37 -4.42
CA TRP A 128 4.07 7.76 -5.56
C TRP A 128 3.41 9.13 -5.36
N VAL A 129 2.80 9.36 -4.20
CA VAL A 129 2.11 10.62 -3.90
C VAL A 129 3.08 11.81 -3.77
N SER A 130 4.32 11.56 -3.32
CA SER A 130 5.36 12.60 -3.22
C SER A 130 5.93 13.01 -4.58
N ASN A 131 5.69 12.23 -5.64
CA ASN A 131 6.18 12.46 -7.00
C ASN A 131 5.06 12.83 -8.00
N GLN A 132 3.87 13.19 -7.50
CA GLN A 132 2.76 13.74 -8.31
C GLN A 132 2.99 15.22 -8.61
#